data_AF-A0A6F8VEB4-F1
#
_entry.id   AF-A0A6F8VEB4-F1
#
_cell.length_a   1.000
_cell.length_b   1.000
_cell.length_c   1.000
_cell.angle_alpha   90.00
_cell.angle_beta   90.00
_cell.angle_gamma   90.00
#
_symmetry.space_group_name_H-M   'P 1'
#
loop_
_entity.id
_entity.type
_entity.pdbx_description
1 polymer ?
#
loop_
_entity_poly.entity_id
_entity_poly.type
_entity_poly.pdbx_seq_one_letter_code
_entity_poly.pdbx_strand_id
1 'polypeptide(L)'
;MNEIIEDPVCHMKVSSTSFAAEYAGGHYAFCSAQCKERFLANPRLYIGFPGHKAPAQEGKQVIKRRRLLLSDPFDAGQAEQVMNALREMMGILEVSIEGDKLTIKYDLIQVTAEQIADKLASIGANLGGGWIDRLKLSWINNLEEIEISSLEVDNKKCCH
;
A
#
# COMPACT_ATOMS: atom_id res chain seq x y z
N MET A 1 19.35 5.16 -29.05
CA MET A 1 19.98 4.82 -27.76
C MET A 1 18.85 4.53 -26.81
N ASN A 2 18.76 3.30 -26.29
CA ASN A 2 17.76 2.97 -25.27
C ASN A 2 18.31 3.45 -23.93
N GLU A 3 17.84 4.61 -23.47
CA GLU A 3 18.17 5.10 -22.14
C GLU A 3 17.50 4.17 -21.13
N ILE A 4 18.30 3.63 -20.20
CA ILE A 4 17.82 2.76 -19.14
C ILE A 4 17.76 3.60 -17.86
N ILE A 5 16.56 3.69 -17.30
CA ILE A 5 16.32 4.37 -16.02
C ILE A 5 15.79 3.37 -14.99
N GLU A 6 15.92 3.73 -13.72
CA GLU A 6 15.48 2.89 -12.61
C GLU A 6 14.02 3.20 -12.26
N ASP A 7 13.20 2.15 -12.15
CA ASP A 7 11.83 2.25 -11.65
C ASP A 7 11.86 2.69 -10.16
N PRO A 8 11.29 3.85 -9.80
CA PRO A 8 11.38 4.39 -8.44
C PRO A 8 10.55 3.61 -7.41
N VAL A 9 9.69 2.68 -7.85
CA VAL A 9 8.86 1.85 -6.97
C VAL A 9 9.55 0.55 -6.62
N CYS A 10 10.14 -0.13 -7.60
CA CYS A 10 10.70 -1.48 -7.42
C CYS A 10 12.21 -1.58 -7.69
N HIS A 11 12.87 -0.48 -8.06
CA HIS A 11 14.31 -0.41 -8.34
C HIS A 11 14.78 -1.25 -9.55
N MET A 12 13.85 -1.65 -10.42
CA MET A 12 14.16 -2.40 -11.64
C MET A 12 14.65 -1.46 -12.74
N LYS A 13 15.70 -1.86 -13.46
CA LYS A 13 16.21 -1.11 -14.62
C LYS A 13 15.33 -1.35 -15.84
N VAL A 14 14.77 -0.28 -16.41
CA VAL A 14 13.79 -0.34 -17.52
C VAL A 14 14.14 0.68 -18.60
N SER A 15 13.61 0.49 -19.81
CA SER A 15 13.69 1.52 -20.86
C SER A 15 12.97 2.79 -20.41
N SER A 16 13.52 3.97 -20.71
CA SER A 16 12.90 5.27 -20.38
C SER A 16 11.51 5.47 -21.00
N THR A 17 11.13 4.65 -21.99
CA THR A 17 9.82 4.67 -22.63
C THR A 17 8.82 3.66 -22.03
N SER A 18 9.28 2.74 -21.17
CA SER A 18 8.43 1.68 -20.59
C SER A 18 7.46 2.26 -19.56
N PHE A 19 6.16 2.15 -19.84
CA PHE A 19 5.09 2.64 -18.95
C PHE A 19 5.28 4.09 -18.48
N ALA A 20 5.92 4.95 -19.29
CA ALA A 20 6.39 6.25 -18.83
C ALA A 20 5.28 7.17 -18.28
N ALA A 21 5.67 8.05 -17.36
CA ALA A 21 4.82 9.10 -16.79
C ALA A 21 5.64 10.36 -16.48
N GLU A 22 5.00 11.51 -16.64
CA GLU A 22 5.55 12.78 -16.17
C GLU A 22 4.92 13.16 -14.83
N TYR A 23 5.75 13.59 -13.88
CA TYR A 23 5.28 14.10 -12.59
C TYR A 23 6.21 15.19 -12.06
N ALA A 24 5.63 16.33 -11.63
CA ALA A 24 6.37 17.47 -11.10
C ALA A 24 7.53 17.97 -12.01
N GLY A 25 7.37 17.82 -13.33
CA GLY A 25 8.40 18.18 -14.32
C GLY A 25 9.53 17.15 -14.48
N GLY A 26 9.47 16.01 -13.79
CA GLY A 26 10.35 14.87 -13.97
C GLY A 26 9.73 13.79 -14.87
N HIS A 27 10.58 13.07 -15.59
CA HIS A 27 10.22 11.92 -16.42
C HIS A 27 10.55 10.61 -15.69
N TYR A 28 9.58 9.70 -15.61
CA TYR A 28 9.70 8.41 -14.91
C TYR A 28 9.24 7.26 -15.81
N ALA A 29 9.85 6.08 -15.63
CA ALA A 29 9.47 4.85 -16.31
C ALA A 29 9.34 3.72 -15.29
N PHE A 30 8.54 2.72 -15.64
CA PHE A 30 8.16 1.64 -14.73
C PHE A 30 8.27 0.29 -15.40
N CYS A 31 8.51 -0.76 -14.62
CA CYS A 31 8.58 -2.13 -15.15
C CYS A 31 7.21 -2.69 -15.55
N SER A 32 6.15 -2.12 -14.98
CA SER A 32 4.77 -2.58 -15.16
C SER A 32 3.77 -1.43 -14.95
N ALA A 33 2.54 -1.60 -15.44
CA ALA A 33 1.44 -0.70 -15.16
C ALA A 33 1.17 -0.56 -13.66
N GLN A 34 1.30 -1.65 -12.89
CA GLN A 34 1.12 -1.63 -11.43
C GLN A 34 2.13 -0.71 -10.74
N CYS A 35 3.41 -0.72 -11.14
CA CYS A 35 4.40 0.18 -10.55
C CYS A 35 4.09 1.65 -10.90
N LYS A 36 3.65 1.93 -12.13
CA LYS A 36 3.18 3.26 -12.52
C LYS A 36 2.00 3.73 -11.67
N GLU A 37 0.99 2.90 -11.49
CA GLU A 37 -0.22 3.24 -10.71
C GLU A 37 0.13 3.51 -9.23
N ARG A 38 0.96 2.66 -8.63
CA ARG A 38 1.47 2.86 -7.26
C ARG A 38 2.18 4.19 -7.10
N PHE A 39 3.06 4.51 -8.06
CA PHE A 39 3.74 5.78 -8.08
C PHE A 39 2.77 6.95 -8.17
N LEU A 40 1.84 6.94 -9.14
CA LEU A 40 0.89 8.04 -9.33
C LEU A 40 -0.07 8.22 -8.15
N ALA A 41 -0.41 7.14 -7.44
CA ALA A 41 -1.25 7.21 -6.24
C ALA A 41 -0.55 7.96 -5.10
N ASN A 42 0.75 7.73 -4.89
CA ASN A 42 1.52 8.37 -3.82
C ASN A 42 2.98 8.68 -4.23
N PRO A 43 3.22 9.65 -5.13
CA PRO A 43 4.56 9.87 -5.72
C PRO A 43 5.62 10.20 -4.67
N ARG A 44 5.22 10.94 -3.63
CA ARG A 44 6.09 11.40 -2.53
C ARG A 44 6.65 10.26 -1.67
N LEU A 45 6.11 9.05 -1.77
CA LEU A 45 6.70 7.87 -1.13
C LEU A 45 7.98 7.42 -1.82
N TYR A 46 8.07 7.66 -3.13
CA TYR A 46 9.07 7.09 -4.02
C TYR A 46 10.11 8.12 -4.49
N ILE A 47 9.66 9.36 -4.74
CA ILE A 47 10.53 10.44 -5.19
C ILE A 47 10.61 11.55 -4.14
N GLY A 48 11.85 11.84 -3.72
CA GLY A 48 12.14 12.98 -2.87
C GLY A 48 11.94 14.31 -3.61
N PHE A 49 11.97 15.41 -2.87
CA PHE A 49 12.09 16.76 -3.44
C PHE A 49 13.56 17.19 -3.43
N PRO A 50 13.96 18.20 -4.23
CA PRO A 50 15.29 18.79 -4.12
C PRO A 50 15.57 19.19 -2.66
N GLY A 51 16.58 18.56 -2.04
CA GLY A 51 16.95 18.77 -0.62
C GLY A 51 16.33 17.79 0.39
N HIS A 52 15.37 16.95 0.00
CA HIS A 52 14.71 15.96 0.87
C HIS A 52 14.51 14.63 0.15
N LYS A 53 15.17 13.55 0.59
CA LYS A 53 14.95 12.22 0.01
C LYS A 53 13.57 11.70 0.37
N ALA A 54 12.98 10.88 -0.51
CA ALA A 54 11.71 10.21 -0.21
C ALA A 54 11.89 9.11 0.86
N PRO A 55 10.83 8.77 1.61
CA PRO A 55 10.86 7.66 2.56
C PRO A 55 11.44 6.36 1.98
N ALA A 56 11.04 5.96 0.76
CA ALA A 56 11.58 4.75 0.12
C ALA A 56 13.09 4.87 -0.18
N GLN A 57 13.58 6.06 -0.54
CA GLN A 57 15.00 6.31 -0.84
C GLN A 57 15.87 6.38 0.43
N GLU A 58 15.27 6.60 1.60
CA GLU A 58 15.92 6.58 2.90
C GLU A 58 15.80 5.22 3.61
N GLY A 59 15.15 4.23 2.97
CA GLY A 59 14.84 2.94 3.58
C GLY A 59 13.85 3.04 4.74
N LYS A 60 13.08 4.13 4.82
CA LYS A 60 12.08 4.35 5.86
C LYS A 60 10.77 3.69 5.48
N GLN A 61 10.17 2.96 6.42
CA GLN A 61 8.85 2.36 6.25
C GLN A 61 7.74 3.39 6.44
N VAL A 62 6.64 3.26 5.69
CA VAL A 62 5.45 4.12 5.86
C VAL A 62 4.29 3.27 6.32
N ILE A 63 4.15 3.16 7.63
CA ILE A 63 3.17 2.25 8.23
C ILE A 63 1.78 2.88 8.26
N LYS A 64 0.80 2.13 7.77
CA LYS A 64 -0.62 2.45 7.79
C LYS A 64 -1.36 1.41 8.62
N ARG A 65 -2.39 1.86 9.34
CA ARG A 65 -3.35 0.97 9.99
C ARG A 65 -4.71 1.11 9.33
N ARG A 66 -5.26 0.01 8.83
CA ARG A 66 -6.61 -0.05 8.26
C ARG A 66 -7.50 -0.95 9.10
N ARG A 67 -8.70 -0.47 9.38
CA ARG A 67 -9.76 -1.21 10.07
C ARG A 67 -10.92 -1.43 9.10
N LEU A 68 -11.39 -2.67 9.02
CA LEU A 68 -12.51 -3.09 8.20
C LEU A 68 -13.57 -3.69 9.12
N LEU A 69 -14.82 -3.29 8.92
CA LEU A 69 -15.97 -3.86 9.62
C LEU A 69 -16.74 -4.76 8.66
N LEU A 70 -17.12 -5.93 9.15
CA LEU A 70 -17.85 -6.96 8.41
C LEU A 70 -19.32 -6.94 8.84
N SER A 71 -20.24 -7.32 7.95
CA SER A 71 -21.65 -7.44 8.29
C SER A 71 -21.93 -8.56 9.30
N ASP A 72 -21.08 -9.60 9.31
CA ASP A 72 -21.12 -10.71 10.26
C ASP A 72 -19.69 -11.08 10.70
N PRO A 73 -19.49 -11.60 11.92
CA PRO A 73 -18.20 -12.12 12.39
C PRO A 73 -17.67 -13.27 11.52
N PHE A 74 -16.34 -13.38 11.43
CA PHE A 74 -15.71 -14.58 10.87
C PHE A 74 -15.94 -15.79 11.79
N ASP A 75 -16.17 -16.96 11.20
CA ASP A 75 -15.96 -18.20 11.95
C ASP A 75 -14.45 -18.45 12.17
N ALA A 76 -14.11 -19.37 13.08
CA ALA A 76 -12.73 -19.64 13.45
C ALA A 76 -11.86 -20.08 12.26
N GLY A 77 -12.41 -20.86 11.32
CA GLY A 77 -11.68 -21.34 10.14
C GLY A 77 -11.44 -20.21 9.13
N GLN A 78 -12.46 -19.38 8.89
CA GLN A 78 -12.37 -18.21 8.02
C GLN A 78 -11.35 -17.20 8.54
N ALA A 79 -11.39 -16.91 9.85
CA ALA A 79 -10.47 -15.97 10.48
C ALA A 79 -9.01 -16.42 10.31
N GLU A 80 -8.73 -17.71 10.58
CA GLU A 80 -7.40 -18.28 10.43
C GLU A 80 -6.91 -18.22 8.98
N GLN A 81 -7.77 -18.58 8.01
CA GLN A 81 -7.43 -18.52 6.59
C GLN A 81 -7.12 -17.09 6.12
N VAL A 82 -7.93 -16.10 6.53
CA VAL A 82 -7.69 -14.68 6.20
C VAL A 82 -6.40 -14.19 6.83
N MET A 83 -6.17 -14.49 8.11
CA MET A 83 -4.95 -14.07 8.82
C MET A 83 -3.69 -14.65 8.18
N ASN A 84 -3.68 -15.94 7.89
CA ASN A 84 -2.52 -16.60 7.26
C ASN A 84 -2.24 -16.02 5.88
N ALA A 85 -3.28 -15.92 5.05
CA ALA A 85 -3.14 -15.44 3.68
C ALA A 85 -2.69 -13.97 3.59
N LEU A 86 -3.10 -13.11 4.53
CA LEU A 86 -2.61 -11.73 4.61
C LEU A 86 -1.19 -11.65 5.16
N ARG A 87 -0.83 -12.44 6.18
CA ARG A 87 0.52 -12.46 6.77
C ARG A 87 1.60 -12.94 5.79
N GLU A 88 1.24 -13.74 4.79
CA GLU A 88 2.13 -14.14 3.70
C GLU A 88 2.43 -13.00 2.70
N MET A 89 1.64 -11.92 2.70
CA MET A 89 1.91 -10.79 1.81
C MET A 89 3.08 -9.96 2.33
N MET A 90 4.02 -9.67 1.44
CA MET A 90 5.10 -8.72 1.70
C MET A 90 4.53 -7.35 2.09
N GLY A 91 5.05 -6.75 3.16
CA GLY A 91 4.60 -5.44 3.66
C GLY A 91 3.48 -5.49 4.69
N ILE A 92 2.86 -6.64 4.97
CA ILE A 92 1.91 -6.77 6.09
C ILE A 92 2.71 -6.97 7.39
N LEU A 93 2.48 -6.11 8.39
CA LEU A 93 3.15 -6.16 9.69
C LEU A 93 2.32 -6.82 10.78
N GLU A 94 1.02 -6.52 10.81
CA GLU A 94 0.12 -7.02 11.83
C GLU A 94 -1.26 -7.26 11.22
N VAL A 95 -1.89 -8.36 11.60
CA VAL A 95 -3.29 -8.66 11.28
C VAL A 95 -3.95 -9.17 12.54
N SER A 96 -5.04 -8.52 12.94
CA SER A 96 -5.89 -8.95 14.05
C SER A 96 -7.36 -8.96 13.64
N ILE A 97 -8.08 -9.96 14.15
CA ILE A 97 -9.52 -10.11 13.97
C ILE A 97 -10.14 -10.16 15.37
N GLU A 98 -11.08 -9.26 15.62
CA GLU A 98 -11.85 -9.18 16.86
C GLU A 98 -13.34 -9.16 16.51
N GLY A 99 -14.00 -10.32 16.55
CA GLY A 99 -15.40 -10.44 16.13
C GLY A 99 -15.59 -10.14 14.64
N ASP A 100 -16.28 -9.05 14.35
CA ASP A 100 -16.57 -8.52 13.00
C ASP A 100 -15.56 -7.46 12.52
N LYS A 101 -14.52 -7.18 13.32
CA LYS A 101 -13.52 -6.16 13.03
C LYS A 101 -12.19 -6.78 12.62
N LEU A 102 -11.75 -6.50 11.39
CA LEU A 102 -10.42 -6.84 10.87
C LEU A 102 -9.52 -5.60 10.90
N THR A 103 -8.38 -5.69 11.58
CA THR A 103 -7.35 -4.64 11.60
C THR A 103 -6.08 -5.13 10.93
N ILE A 104 -5.52 -4.30 10.05
CA ILE A 104 -4.31 -4.59 9.29
C ILE A 104 -3.35 -3.42 9.47
N LYS A 105 -2.12 -3.69 9.92
CA LYS A 105 -1.00 -2.75 9.84
C LYS A 105 -0.06 -3.17 8.71
N TYR A 106 0.31 -2.23 7.85
CA TYR A 106 1.09 -2.53 6.66
C TYR A 106 1.99 -1.36 6.24
N ASP A 107 3.11 -1.70 5.60
CA ASP A 107 4.01 -0.75 4.95
C ASP A 107 3.48 -0.38 3.56
N LEU A 108 3.04 0.86 3.41
CA LEU A 108 2.47 1.42 2.18
C LEU A 108 3.49 1.41 1.02
N ILE A 109 4.78 1.35 1.32
CA ILE A 109 5.84 1.25 0.30
C ILE A 109 5.89 -0.17 -0.27
N GLN A 110 5.48 -1.20 0.48
CA GLN A 110 5.58 -2.59 0.05
C GLN A 110 4.26 -3.14 -0.50
N VAL A 111 3.12 -2.73 0.06
CA VAL A 111 1.80 -3.24 -0.33
C VAL A 111 0.74 -2.14 -0.41
N THR A 112 -0.11 -2.21 -1.42
CA THR A 112 -1.23 -1.28 -1.60
C THR A 112 -2.51 -1.78 -0.95
N ALA A 113 -3.41 -0.83 -0.65
CA ALA A 113 -4.77 -1.14 -0.22
C ALA A 113 -5.53 -2.04 -1.21
N GLU A 114 -5.32 -1.82 -2.51
CA GLU A 114 -5.96 -2.60 -3.58
C GLU A 114 -5.45 -4.05 -3.61
N GLN A 115 -4.13 -4.26 -3.47
CA GLN A 115 -3.57 -5.61 -3.39
C GLN A 115 -4.11 -6.39 -2.16
N ILE A 116 -4.30 -5.70 -1.03
CA ILE A 116 -4.93 -6.29 0.16
C ILE A 116 -6.40 -6.63 -0.13
N ALA A 117 -7.13 -5.73 -0.79
CA ALA A 117 -8.53 -5.94 -1.16
C ALA A 117 -8.69 -7.11 -2.14
N ASP A 118 -7.85 -7.20 -3.16
CA ASP A 118 -7.83 -8.29 -4.14
C ASP A 118 -7.52 -9.62 -3.46
N LYS A 119 -6.56 -9.64 -2.53
CA LYS A 119 -6.27 -10.84 -1.76
C LYS A 119 -7.49 -11.28 -0.94
N LEU A 120 -8.14 -10.36 -0.23
CA LEU A 120 -9.37 -10.63 0.53
C LEU A 120 -10.49 -11.14 -0.39
N ALA A 121 -10.70 -10.51 -1.54
CA ALA A 121 -11.68 -10.96 -2.53
C ALA A 121 -11.38 -12.38 -3.05
N SER A 122 -10.11 -12.69 -3.33
CA SER A 122 -9.67 -14.01 -3.80
C SER A 122 -9.89 -15.12 -2.76
N ILE A 123 -9.66 -14.82 -1.47
CA ILE A 123 -9.92 -15.74 -0.38
C ILE A 123 -11.42 -16.01 -0.32
N GLY A 124 -12.22 -14.94 -0.32
CA GLY A 124 -13.66 -15.01 -0.28
C GLY A 124 -14.33 -15.83 -1.36
N ALA A 125 -13.84 -15.73 -2.59
CA ALA A 125 -14.32 -16.53 -3.71
C ALA A 125 -14.17 -18.04 -3.45
N ASN A 126 -13.15 -18.43 -2.67
CA ASN A 126 -12.89 -19.83 -2.30
C ASN A 126 -13.66 -20.28 -1.04
N LEU A 127 -14.09 -19.35 -0.18
CA LEU A 127 -14.80 -19.65 1.06
C LEU A 127 -16.31 -19.90 0.85
N GLY A 128 -16.90 -19.37 -0.22
CA GLY A 128 -18.34 -19.48 -0.49
C GLY A 128 -19.21 -18.77 0.56
N GLY A 129 -20.53 -19.01 0.53
CA GLY A 129 -21.43 -18.72 1.66
C GLY A 129 -21.71 -17.25 2.00
N GLY A 130 -21.93 -16.37 1.03
CA GLY A 130 -22.33 -14.98 1.30
C GLY A 130 -21.19 -14.06 1.76
N TRP A 131 -19.94 -14.46 1.51
CA TRP A 131 -18.74 -13.64 1.75
C TRP A 131 -18.87 -12.21 1.22
N ILE A 132 -19.39 -12.04 0.00
CA ILE A 132 -19.58 -10.74 -0.66
C ILE A 132 -20.63 -9.90 0.08
N ASP A 133 -21.68 -10.51 0.62
CA ASP A 133 -22.71 -9.82 1.40
C ASP A 133 -22.21 -9.39 2.79
N ARG A 134 -21.24 -10.14 3.33
CA ARG A 134 -20.55 -9.86 4.60
C ARG A 134 -19.47 -8.79 4.47
N LEU A 135 -18.75 -8.80 3.36
CA LEU A 135 -17.89 -7.70 2.95
C LEU A 135 -18.73 -6.64 2.26
N LYS A 136 -19.61 -5.99 3.03
CA LYS A 136 -20.05 -4.62 2.72
C LYS A 136 -18.84 -3.72 2.86
N LEU A 137 -18.01 -3.79 1.83
CA LEU A 137 -16.90 -2.92 1.54
C LEU A 137 -17.47 -1.52 1.30
N SER A 138 -17.91 -0.86 2.36
CA SER A 138 -18.08 0.58 2.40
C SER A 138 -16.68 1.18 2.25
N TRP A 139 -16.21 1.25 1.00
CA TRP A 139 -14.98 1.96 0.64
C TRP A 139 -15.11 3.47 0.90
N ILE A 140 -16.30 3.94 1.32
CA ILE A 140 -16.65 5.36 1.46
C ILE A 140 -16.30 5.91 2.87
N ASN A 141 -16.16 5.09 3.91
CA ASN A 141 -15.64 5.56 5.20
C ASN A 141 -14.20 5.12 5.41
N ASN A 142 -13.32 5.90 4.81
CA ASN A 142 -11.88 5.84 5.01
C ASN A 142 -11.53 6.35 6.43
N LEU A 143 -11.72 5.54 7.47
CA LEU A 143 -11.08 5.76 8.77
C LEU A 143 -9.62 5.25 8.69
N GLU A 144 -8.85 5.81 7.76
CA GLU A 144 -7.39 5.78 7.79
C GLU A 144 -6.94 6.63 8.98
N GLU A 145 -6.66 5.99 10.11
CA GLU A 145 -5.73 6.59 11.04
C GLU A 145 -4.34 6.44 10.42
N ILE A 146 -3.85 7.53 9.84
CA ILE A 146 -2.44 7.68 9.58
C ILE A 146 -1.79 7.78 10.96
N GLU A 147 -1.35 6.66 11.52
CA GLU A 147 -0.25 6.71 12.46
C GLU A 147 0.96 7.15 11.62
N ILE A 148 1.11 8.47 11.44
CA ILE A 148 2.35 9.07 10.99
C ILE A 148 3.33 8.71 12.10
N SER A 149 3.95 7.54 12.00
CA SER A 149 5.15 7.22 12.75
C SER A 149 6.27 8.12 12.21
N SER A 150 6.20 9.38 12.60
CA SER A 150 7.30 10.32 12.71
C SER A 150 8.05 10.68 11.42
N LEU A 151 7.38 11.34 10.48
CA LEU A 151 8.02 12.36 9.65
C LEU A 151 7.03 13.51 9.37
N GLU A 152 6.56 14.14 10.44
CA GLU A 152 6.57 15.61 10.37
C GLU A 152 8.03 15.97 10.12
N VAL A 153 8.36 16.39 8.90
CA VAL A 153 9.55 17.19 8.70
C VAL A 153 9.29 18.40 9.57
N ASP A 154 9.85 18.38 10.77
CA ASP A 154 9.92 19.52 11.67
C ASP A 154 10.46 20.64 10.80
N ASN A 155 9.57 21.54 10.38
CA ASN A 155 9.91 22.69 9.57
C ASN A 155 10.60 23.67 10.52
N LYS A 156 11.73 23.25 11.08
CA LYS A 156 12.68 24.14 11.71
C LYS A 156 13.26 24.97 10.59
N LYS A 157 12.60 26.11 10.39
CA LYS A 157 13.25 27.36 10.01
C LYS A 157 14.48 27.52 10.89
N CYS A 158 15.63 27.00 10.45
CA CYS A 158 16.90 27.50 10.91
C CYS A 158 17.15 28.78 10.12
N CYS A 159 16.63 29.88 10.67
CA CYS A 159 17.24 31.19 10.50
C CYS A 159 18.64 31.13 11.13
N HIS A 160 19.69 31.34 10.34
CA HIS A 160 20.76 32.29 10.66
C HIS A 160 21.50 32.68 9.39
#